data_AF-A0A7K9XBM3-F1
#
_entry.id   AF-A0A7K9XBM3-F1
#
_cell.length_a   1.000
_cell.length_b   1.000
_cell.length_c   1.000
_cell.angle_alpha   90.00
_cell.angle_beta   90.00
_cell.angle_gamma   90.00
#
_symmetry.space_group_name_H-M   'P 1'
#
loop_
_entity.id
_entity.type
_entity.pdbx_description
1 polymer ?
#
loop_
_entity_poly.entity_id
_entity_poly.type
_entity_poly.pdbx_seq_one_letter_code
_entity_poly.pdbx_strand_id
1 'polypeptide(L)'
;SHHLAVHVTGTSLMAQLLRSTIGALNTSSDTQLETSNLACLPQPQGMTRQQYLRSCLPLAVLALLCVVQVYAYRLRRVIAAFYFPKREKSRVLYLYNKLLQQRQSFIRRQQKRVARRARQPPGLGTVLLERCCRRWPWLRRWMRRSCTVCGAPEAPQDQVCP
;
A
#
# COMPACT_ATOMS: atom_id res chain seq x y z
N SER A 1 7.50 70.50 -10.52
CA SER A 1 6.22 70.04 -9.95
C SER A 1 6.17 68.53 -10.08
N HIS A 2 6.38 67.80 -8.98
CA HIS A 2 6.37 66.34 -8.98
C HIS A 2 5.08 65.86 -8.31
N HIS A 3 4.19 65.25 -9.08
CA HIS A 3 2.97 64.61 -8.57
C HIS A 3 3.29 63.16 -8.22
N LEU A 4 3.21 62.81 -6.93
CA LEU A 4 3.27 61.43 -6.46
C LEU A 4 1.85 60.90 -6.26
N ALA A 5 1.54 59.78 -6.92
CA ALA A 5 0.28 59.06 -6.76
C ALA A 5 0.54 57.72 -6.08
N VAL A 6 0.06 57.55 -4.84
CA VAL A 6 0.19 56.30 -4.08
C VAL A 6 -1.06 55.44 -4.30
N HIS A 7 -0.90 54.38 -5.08
CA HIS A 7 -1.97 53.40 -5.32
C HIS A 7 -1.90 52.26 -4.30
N VAL A 8 -2.77 52.30 -3.30
CA VAL A 8 -2.99 51.17 -2.37
C VAL A 8 -3.95 50.18 -3.04
N THR A 9 -3.50 48.96 -3.36
CA THR A 9 -4.33 47.87 -3.87
C THR A 9 -4.58 46.82 -2.76
N GLY A 10 -5.84 46.45 -2.53
CA GLY A 10 -6.24 45.49 -1.48
C GLY A 10 -7.51 45.89 -0.72
N THR A 11 -8.34 44.91 -0.35
CA THR A 11 -9.63 45.12 0.36
C THR A 11 -9.55 44.87 1.87
N SER A 12 -8.33 44.68 2.43
CA SER A 12 -8.15 44.49 3.86
C SER A 12 -8.49 45.76 4.66
N LEU A 13 -8.91 45.59 5.92
CA LEU A 13 -9.26 46.70 6.81
C LEU A 13 -8.12 47.71 6.97
N MET A 14 -6.88 47.24 7.05
CA MET A 14 -5.69 48.09 7.11
C MET A 14 -5.51 48.91 5.82
N ALA A 15 -5.76 48.33 4.64
CA ALA A 15 -5.70 49.04 3.37
C ALA A 15 -6.80 50.10 3.24
N GLN A 16 -7.99 49.87 3.82
CA GLN A 16 -9.06 50.86 3.87
C GLN A 16 -8.71 52.03 4.79
N LEU A 17 -8.19 51.76 5.99
CA LEU A 17 -7.75 52.80 6.93
C LEU A 17 -6.62 53.65 6.34
N LEU A 18 -5.67 53.04 5.64
CA LEU A 18 -4.59 53.75 4.96
C LEU A 18 -5.11 54.62 3.81
N ARG A 19 -6.10 54.18 3.04
CA ARG A 19 -6.75 55.05 2.03
C ARG A 19 -7.46 56.25 2.66
N SER A 20 -8.20 56.03 3.75
CA SER A 20 -8.94 57.11 4.42
C SER A 20 -8.02 58.14 5.06
N THR A 21 -6.88 57.72 5.60
CA THR A 21 -5.88 58.61 6.20
C THR A 21 -5.08 59.38 5.15
N ILE A 22 -4.65 58.74 4.05
CA ILE A 22 -3.96 59.42 2.93
C ILE A 22 -4.90 60.44 2.25
N GLY A 23 -6.19 60.12 2.11
CA GLY A 23 -7.19 61.05 1.58
C GLY A 23 -7.41 62.30 2.44
N ALA A 24 -7.28 62.17 3.77
CA ALA A 24 -7.44 63.29 4.72
C ALA A 24 -6.17 64.14 4.86
N LEU A 25 -4.98 63.57 4.62
CA LEU A 25 -3.68 64.24 4.72
C LEU A 25 -3.25 64.97 3.43
N ASN A 26 -3.98 64.78 2.32
CA ASN A 26 -3.71 65.39 1.02
C ASN A 26 -3.85 66.94 1.00
N THR A 27 -4.25 67.56 2.11
CA THR A 27 -4.33 69.01 2.30
C THR A 27 -3.23 69.60 3.18
N SER A 28 -2.38 68.78 3.81
CA SER A 28 -1.31 69.29 4.68
C SER A 28 -0.12 68.34 4.72
N SER A 29 1.04 68.87 4.33
CA SER A 29 2.39 68.32 4.44
C SER A 29 2.83 67.28 3.39
N ASP A 30 3.70 67.76 2.51
CA ASP A 30 4.60 67.00 1.65
C ASP A 30 5.60 66.25 2.56
N THR A 31 5.40 64.94 2.78
CA THR A 31 6.33 64.11 3.53
C THR A 31 6.56 62.78 2.82
N GLN A 32 7.82 62.53 2.46
CA GLN A 32 8.29 61.29 1.87
C GLN A 32 8.11 60.14 2.87
N LEU A 33 7.18 59.22 2.57
CA LEU A 33 6.97 58.00 3.33
C LEU A 33 7.25 56.78 2.44
N GLU A 34 8.51 56.36 2.41
CA GLU A 34 8.94 55.06 1.88
C GLU A 34 8.49 53.95 2.85
N THR A 35 7.32 53.35 2.62
CA THR A 35 6.82 52.23 3.46
C THR A 35 7.12 50.89 2.80
N SER A 36 8.29 50.32 3.10
CA SER A 36 8.69 49.01 2.58
C SER A 36 8.27 47.86 3.51
N ASN A 37 7.62 46.83 2.96
CA ASN A 37 7.16 45.64 3.71
C ASN A 37 8.29 44.64 4.02
N LEU A 38 9.56 45.02 3.81
CA LEU A 38 10.72 44.16 4.04
C LEU A 38 10.88 43.74 5.51
N ALA A 39 10.41 44.57 6.43
CA ALA A 39 10.38 44.26 7.87
C ALA A 39 9.40 43.12 8.22
N CYS A 40 8.41 42.85 7.36
CA CYS A 40 7.41 41.81 7.57
C CYS A 40 7.79 40.47 6.93
N LEU A 41 8.92 40.40 6.20
CA LEU A 41 9.35 39.14 5.60
C LEU A 41 10.01 38.26 6.67
N PRO A 42 9.50 37.04 6.89
CA PRO A 42 10.18 36.09 7.77
C PRO A 42 11.55 35.75 7.17
N GLN A 43 12.61 36.15 7.86
CA GLN A 43 13.97 35.82 7.45
C GLN A 43 14.22 34.32 7.71
N PRO A 44 14.50 33.52 6.67
CA PRO A 44 14.78 32.10 6.85
C PRO A 44 16.13 31.92 7.55
N GLN A 45 16.09 31.64 8.85
CA GLN A 45 17.29 31.25 9.60
C GLN A 45 17.47 29.73 9.51
N GLY A 46 18.64 29.30 9.04
CA GLY A 46 19.01 27.89 9.04
C GLY A 46 19.05 27.35 10.47
N MET A 47 18.36 26.23 10.73
CA MET A 47 18.40 25.61 12.05
C MET A 47 19.81 25.13 12.37
N THR A 48 20.24 25.38 13.60
CA THR A 48 21.53 24.90 14.09
C THR A 48 21.51 23.37 14.22
N ARG A 49 22.67 22.73 14.08
CA ARG A 49 22.81 21.26 14.18
C ARG A 49 22.22 20.70 15.48
N GLN A 50 22.32 21.45 16.58
CA GLN A 50 21.73 21.06 17.87
C GLN A 50 20.20 21.04 17.86
N GLN A 51 19.55 22.01 17.21
CA GLN A 51 18.10 22.06 17.07
C GLN A 51 17.58 20.89 16.21
N TYR A 52 18.30 20.53 15.14
CA TYR A 52 18.00 19.34 14.35
C TYR A 52 18.09 18.06 15.20
N LEU A 53 19.17 17.87 15.94
CA LEU A 53 19.34 16.69 16.77
C LEU A 53 18.24 16.59 17.85
N ARG A 54 17.90 17.71 18.49
CA ARG A 54 16.86 17.75 19.53
C ARG A 54 15.47 17.38 19.00
N SER A 55 15.17 17.72 17.74
CA SER A 55 13.90 17.39 17.09
C SER A 55 13.89 15.97 16.50
N CYS A 56 14.98 15.53 15.88
CA CYS A 56 15.06 14.23 15.22
C CYS A 56 15.23 13.06 16.19
N LEU A 57 15.94 13.24 17.30
CA LEU A 57 16.19 12.19 18.29
C LEU A 57 14.91 11.59 18.89
N PRO A 58 13.92 12.36 19.39
CA PRO A 58 12.69 11.79 19.92
C PRO A 58 11.88 11.07 18.83
N LEU A 59 11.88 11.57 17.59
CA LEU A 59 11.22 10.91 16.46
C LEU A 59 11.87 9.54 16.15
N ALA A 60 13.20 9.49 16.13
CA ALA A 60 13.94 8.25 15.92
C ALA A 60 13.71 7.24 17.06
N VAL A 61 13.69 7.71 18.31
CA VAL A 61 13.37 6.88 19.47
C VAL A 61 11.95 6.34 19.38
N LEU A 62 10.98 7.17 19.03
CA LEU A 62 9.60 6.72 18.85
C LEU A 62 9.50 5.64 17.77
N ALA A 63 10.15 5.84 16.62
CA ALA A 63 10.20 4.84 15.55
C ALA A 63 10.83 3.52 16.03
N LEU A 64 11.94 3.60 16.77
CA LEU A 64 12.58 2.43 17.36
C LEU A 64 11.65 1.71 18.35
N LEU A 65 10.96 2.45 19.22
CA LEU A 65 10.01 1.89 20.17
C LEU A 65 8.84 1.20 19.47
N CYS A 66 8.35 1.74 18.35
CA CYS A 66 7.33 1.08 17.53
C CYS A 66 7.82 -0.28 16.99
N VAL A 67 9.07 -0.36 16.52
CA VAL A 67 9.67 -1.62 16.07
C VAL A 67 9.80 -2.59 17.25
N VAL A 68 10.33 -2.14 18.39
CA VAL A 68 10.49 -2.95 19.61
C VAL A 68 9.15 -3.48 20.10
N GLN A 69 8.06 -2.70 20.02
CA GLN A 69 6.72 -3.14 20.41
C GLN A 69 6.27 -4.37 19.60
N VAL A 70 6.47 -4.38 18.27
CA VAL A 70 6.11 -5.52 17.42
C VAL A 70 6.85 -6.79 17.88
N TYR A 71 8.14 -6.68 18.19
CA TYR A 71 8.92 -7.80 18.70
C TYR A 71 8.53 -8.18 20.14
N ALA A 72 8.21 -7.22 21.00
CA ALA A 72 7.74 -7.47 22.36
C ALA A 72 6.40 -8.22 22.36
N TYR A 73 5.47 -7.90 21.46
CA TYR A 73 4.22 -8.66 21.31
C TYR A 73 4.47 -10.10 20.85
N ARG A 74 5.45 -10.32 19.94
CA ARG A 74 5.88 -11.68 19.57
C ARG A 74 6.51 -12.41 20.75
N LEU A 75 7.37 -11.73 21.51
CA LEU A 75 8.06 -12.30 22.66
C LEU A 75 7.09 -12.64 23.80
N ARG A 76 6.08 -11.80 24.06
CA ARG A 76 5.02 -12.08 25.04
C ARG A 76 4.34 -13.41 24.78
N ARG A 77 4.10 -13.76 23.51
CA ARG A 77 3.55 -15.07 23.14
C ARG A 77 4.51 -16.21 23.48
N VAL A 78 5.80 -16.04 23.22
CA VAL A 78 6.83 -17.04 23.56
C VAL A 78 6.94 -17.24 25.07
N ILE A 79 6.96 -16.15 25.83
CA ILE A 79 6.98 -16.19 27.30
C ILE A 79 5.72 -16.87 27.83
N ALA A 80 4.53 -16.48 27.35
CA ALA A 80 3.27 -17.11 27.75
C ALA A 80 3.21 -18.60 27.38
N ALA A 81 3.78 -19.00 26.25
CA ALA A 81 3.91 -20.40 25.85
C ALA A 81 4.83 -21.19 26.78
N PHE A 82 5.90 -20.56 27.27
CA PHE A 82 6.81 -21.15 28.24
C PHE A 82 6.14 -21.38 29.61
N TYR A 83 5.40 -20.40 30.13
CA TYR A 83 4.73 -20.50 31.43
C TYR A 83 3.45 -21.34 31.40
N PHE A 84 2.68 -21.34 30.30
CA PHE A 84 1.41 -22.07 30.18
C PHE A 84 1.37 -23.03 28.97
N PRO A 85 2.25 -24.05 28.93
CA PRO A 85 2.42 -24.90 27.75
C PRO A 85 1.17 -25.71 27.40
N LYS A 86 0.39 -26.13 28.42
CA LYS A 86 -0.84 -26.91 28.21
C LYS A 86 -1.89 -26.12 27.40
N ARG A 87 -2.09 -24.83 27.71
CA ARG A 87 -3.07 -23.98 27.01
C ARG A 87 -2.62 -23.61 25.59
N GLU A 88 -1.34 -23.31 25.40
CA GLU A 88 -0.81 -22.98 24.06
C GLU A 88 -0.84 -24.21 23.13
N LYS A 89 -0.49 -25.41 23.64
CA LYS A 89 -0.56 -26.64 22.84
C LYS A 89 -1.97 -26.91 22.32
N SER A 90 -3.01 -26.75 23.15
CA SER A 90 -4.40 -26.90 22.71
C SER A 90 -4.79 -25.91 21.62
N ARG A 91 -4.38 -24.64 21.75
CA ARG A 91 -4.63 -23.61 20.73
C ARG A 91 -3.91 -23.91 19.42
N VAL A 92 -2.66 -24.35 19.48
CA VAL A 92 -1.86 -24.71 18.31
C VAL A 92 -2.46 -25.94 17.61
N LEU A 93 -2.84 -26.98 18.34
CA LEU A 93 -3.50 -28.16 17.77
C LEU A 93 -4.83 -27.81 17.12
N TYR A 94 -5.65 -26.97 17.76
CA TYR A 94 -6.88 -26.46 17.17
C TYR A 94 -6.62 -25.70 15.87
N LEU A 95 -5.67 -24.75 15.88
CA LEU A 95 -5.31 -23.98 14.69
C LEU A 95 -4.78 -24.87 13.56
N TYR A 96 -3.93 -25.83 13.89
CA TYR A 96 -3.40 -26.81 12.95
C TYR A 96 -4.52 -27.62 12.29
N ASN A 97 -5.41 -28.20 13.09
CA ASN A 97 -6.54 -28.98 12.58
C ASN A 97 -7.47 -28.12 11.72
N LYS A 98 -7.73 -26.87 12.12
CA LYS A 98 -8.52 -25.93 11.33
C LYS A 98 -7.87 -25.63 9.98
N LEU A 99 -6.57 -25.35 9.95
CA LEU A 99 -5.81 -25.11 8.71
C LEU A 99 -5.79 -26.36 7.82
N LEU A 100 -5.63 -27.55 8.41
CA LEU A 100 -5.66 -28.81 7.69
C LEU A 100 -7.02 -29.04 7.02
N GLN A 101 -8.11 -28.84 7.76
CA GLN A 101 -9.48 -28.91 7.22
C GLN A 101 -9.72 -27.88 6.11
N GLN A 102 -9.24 -26.65 6.29
CA GLN A 102 -9.34 -25.61 5.25
C GLN A 102 -8.61 -26.03 3.96
N ARG A 103 -7.38 -26.54 4.08
CA ARG A 103 -6.60 -27.04 2.92
C ARG A 103 -7.30 -28.21 2.23
N GLN A 104 -7.78 -29.20 2.99
CA GLN A 104 -8.51 -30.33 2.42
C GLN A 104 -9.79 -29.87 1.71
N SER A 105 -10.54 -28.95 2.30
CA SER A 105 -11.76 -28.41 1.67
C SER A 105 -11.45 -27.64 0.38
N PHE A 106 -10.34 -26.89 0.35
CA PHE A 106 -9.88 -26.18 -0.83
C PHE A 106 -9.48 -27.16 -1.94
N ILE A 107 -8.65 -28.17 -1.63
CA ILE A 107 -8.24 -29.20 -2.59
C ILE A 107 -9.46 -29.93 -3.15
N ARG A 108 -10.39 -30.38 -2.30
CA ARG A 108 -11.64 -31.03 -2.74
C ARG A 108 -12.48 -30.13 -3.65
N ARG A 109 -12.55 -28.82 -3.37
CA ARG A 109 -13.25 -27.85 -4.24
C ARG A 109 -12.54 -27.69 -5.58
N GLN A 110 -11.21 -27.63 -5.60
CA GLN A 110 -10.44 -27.53 -6.84
C GLN A 110 -10.57 -28.81 -7.68
N GLN A 111 -10.45 -29.99 -7.07
CA GLN A 111 -10.68 -31.28 -7.74
C GLN A 111 -12.08 -31.34 -8.37
N LYS A 112 -13.13 -30.94 -7.65
CA LYS A 112 -14.49 -30.85 -8.20
C LYS A 112 -14.59 -29.87 -9.38
N ARG A 113 -13.88 -28.74 -9.35
CA ARG A 113 -13.84 -27.77 -10.46
C ARG A 113 -13.13 -28.36 -11.68
N VAL A 114 -12.00 -29.03 -11.50
CA VAL A 114 -11.26 -29.70 -12.57
C VAL A 114 -12.10 -30.82 -13.18
N ALA A 115 -12.71 -31.68 -12.36
CA ALA A 115 -13.59 -32.75 -12.83
C ALA A 115 -14.81 -32.21 -13.60
N ARG A 116 -15.42 -31.10 -13.15
CA ARG A 116 -16.49 -30.43 -13.89
C ARG A 116 -16.03 -29.89 -15.24
N ARG A 117 -14.85 -29.27 -15.32
CA ARG A 117 -14.26 -28.80 -16.58
C ARG A 117 -13.91 -29.96 -17.51
N ALA A 118 -13.43 -31.09 -16.99
CA ALA A 118 -13.14 -32.28 -17.78
C ALA A 118 -14.41 -32.94 -18.35
N ARG A 119 -15.55 -32.86 -17.65
CA ARG A 119 -16.84 -33.33 -18.15
C ARG A 119 -17.51 -32.38 -19.15
N GLN A 120 -17.04 -31.14 -19.27
CA GLN A 120 -17.54 -30.25 -20.31
C GLN A 120 -17.02 -30.72 -21.67
N PRO A 121 -17.87 -30.70 -22.71
CA PRO A 121 -17.45 -31.13 -24.04
C PRO A 121 -16.24 -30.31 -24.50
N PRO A 122 -15.27 -30.92 -25.18
CA PRO A 122 -14.07 -30.23 -25.65
C PRO A 122 -14.48 -29.03 -26.50
N GLY A 123 -14.03 -27.84 -26.12
CA GLY A 123 -14.25 -26.63 -26.90
C GLY A 123 -13.64 -26.75 -28.29
N LEU A 124 -14.11 -25.93 -29.24
CA LEU A 124 -13.67 -25.94 -30.64
C LEU A 124 -12.13 -25.92 -30.77
N GLY A 125 -11.46 -25.16 -29.90
CA GLY A 125 -10.00 -25.06 -29.84
C GLY A 125 -9.29 -26.37 -29.48
N THR A 126 -9.85 -27.18 -28.57
CA THR A 126 -9.26 -28.49 -28.21
C THR A 126 -9.39 -29.51 -29.35
N VAL A 127 -10.50 -29.47 -30.09
CA VAL A 127 -10.72 -30.33 -31.28
C VAL A 127 -9.76 -29.95 -32.41
N LEU A 128 -9.55 -28.65 -32.66
CA LEU A 128 -8.58 -28.16 -33.64
C LEU A 128 -7.15 -28.57 -33.29
N LEU A 129 -6.77 -28.47 -32.01
CA LEU A 129 -5.46 -28.87 -31.51
C LEU A 129 -5.21 -30.37 -31.71
N GLU A 130 -6.22 -31.20 -31.42
CA GLU A 130 -6.16 -32.66 -31.61
C GLU A 130 -6.04 -33.04 -33.09
N ARG A 131 -6.78 -32.35 -33.98
CA ARG A 131 -6.68 -32.51 -35.44
C ARG A 131 -5.29 -32.11 -35.97
N CYS A 132 -4.72 -31.04 -35.44
CA CYS A 132 -3.37 -30.59 -35.79
C CYS A 132 -2.29 -31.58 -35.31
N CYS A 133 -2.43 -32.09 -34.08
CA CYS A 133 -1.54 -33.12 -33.53
C CYS A 133 -1.65 -34.48 -34.24
N ARG A 134 -2.83 -34.85 -34.77
CA ARG A 134 -2.98 -36.01 -35.66
C ARG A 134 -2.23 -35.84 -36.97
N ARG A 135 -2.17 -34.62 -37.50
CA ARG A 135 -1.50 -34.31 -38.75
C ARG A 135 0.03 -34.25 -38.59
N TRP A 136 0.53 -33.92 -37.40
CA TRP A 136 1.96 -33.69 -37.14
C TRP A 136 2.47 -34.57 -35.97
N PRO A 137 3.05 -35.75 -36.24
CA PRO A 137 3.39 -36.74 -35.21
C PRO A 137 4.48 -36.30 -34.22
N TRP A 138 5.32 -35.34 -34.61
CA TRP A 138 6.37 -34.79 -33.76
C TRP A 138 5.84 -33.91 -32.62
N LEU A 139 4.74 -33.17 -32.85
CA LEU A 139 4.03 -32.38 -31.83
C LEU A 139 3.40 -33.26 -30.74
N ARG A 140 3.10 -34.52 -31.07
CA ARG A 140 2.50 -35.50 -30.14
C ARG A 140 3.42 -35.84 -28.98
N ARG A 141 4.75 -35.77 -29.18
CA ARG A 141 5.74 -36.09 -28.15
C ARG A 141 5.87 -34.98 -27.11
N TRP A 142 5.57 -33.74 -27.47
CA TRP A 142 5.57 -32.58 -26.57
C TRP A 142 4.22 -32.36 -25.87
N MET A 143 3.14 -32.92 -26.42
CA MET A 143 1.78 -32.79 -25.89
C MET A 143 1.33 -34.01 -25.08
N ARG A 144 2.25 -34.71 -24.40
CA ARG A 144 1.88 -35.72 -23.39
C ARG A 144 1.25 -35.01 -22.21
N ARG A 145 -0.08 -35.08 -22.11
CA ARG A 145 -0.82 -34.52 -20.99
C ARG A 145 -0.72 -35.49 -19.80
N SER A 146 -0.30 -34.96 -18.67
CA SER A 146 -0.39 -35.62 -17.37
C SER A 146 -1.65 -35.12 -16.66
N CYS A 147 -2.36 -36.00 -15.98
CA CYS A 147 -3.53 -35.60 -15.20
C CYS A 147 -3.11 -34.58 -14.12
N THR A 148 -3.77 -33.42 -14.10
CA THR A 148 -3.48 -32.36 -13.11
C THR A 148 -3.90 -32.72 -11.68
N VAL A 149 -4.61 -33.84 -11.50
CA VAL A 149 -5.10 -34.33 -10.20
C VAL A 149 -4.19 -35.42 -9.62
N CYS A 150 -3.75 -36.40 -10.43
CA CYS A 150 -2.92 -37.52 -9.97
C CYS A 150 -1.48 -37.54 -10.54
N GLY A 151 -1.14 -36.64 -11.46
CA GLY A 151 0.18 -36.57 -12.11
C GLY A 151 0.49 -37.74 -13.05
N ALA A 152 -0.41 -38.73 -13.16
CA ALA A 152 -0.22 -39.87 -14.05
C ALA A 152 -0.33 -39.44 -15.53
N PRO A 153 0.51 -40.01 -16.42
CA PRO A 153 0.34 -39.82 -17.86
C PRO A 153 -1.02 -40.39 -18.31
N GLU A 154 -1.72 -39.70 -19.21
CA GLU A 154 -2.97 -40.20 -19.80
C GLU A 154 -2.75 -41.60 -20.41
N ALA A 155 -3.34 -42.64 -19.78
CA ALA A 155 -3.44 -43.98 -20.33
C ALA A 155 -4.71 -44.08 -21.20
N PRO A 156 -4.73 -44.88 -22.27
CA PRO A 156 -5.87 -45.00 -23.19
C PRO A 156 -7.13 -45.62 -22.58
N GLN A 157 -7.12 -46.00 -21.30
CA GLN A 157 -8.29 -46.49 -20.58
C GLN A 157 -8.69 -45.48 -19.52
N ASP A 158 -9.98 -45.14 -19.50
CA ASP A 158 -10.64 -44.29 -18.50
C ASP A 158 -10.58 -44.93 -17.10
N GLN A 159 -9.39 -44.88 -16.48
CA GLN A 159 -9.26 -45.21 -15.07
C GLN A 159 -9.69 -43.99 -14.26
N VAL A 160 -10.66 -44.20 -13.38
CA VAL A 160 -11.10 -43.21 -12.39
C VAL A 160 -9.88 -42.84 -11.54
N CYS A 161 -9.52 -41.55 -11.52
CA CYS A 161 -8.45 -41.08 -10.65
C CYS A 161 -8.81 -41.37 -9.18
N PRO A 162 -7.93 -42.02 -8.39
CA PRO A 162 -8.18 -42.25 -6.97
C PRO A 162 -8.28 -40.95 -6.16
#